data_AF-A0A2J6ICC6-F1
#
_entry.id   AF-A0A2J6ICC6-F1
#
_cell.length_a   1.000
_cell.length_b   1.000
_cell.length_c   1.000
_cell.angle_alpha   90.00
_cell.angle_beta   90.00
_cell.angle_gamma   90.00
#
_symmetry.space_group_name_H-M   'P 1'
#
loop_
_entity.id
_entity.type
_entity.pdbx_description
1 polymer ?
#
loop_
_entity_poly.entity_id
_entity_poly.type
_entity_poly.pdbx_seq_one_letter_code
_entity_poly.pdbx_strand_id
1 'polypeptide(L)'
;MISQFSIDYPLWSIAIPMIIGFVYAAILYWKNRKNKLSKFYNYLLFASRFIAISLISLLLLKPYVKSTNKQVQKPKLLIAVDNSQSMIASKDSNLIRNDLTLNIDNTINKFEDDYDIEILSFGSEVNFQKVDF
;
A
#
# COMPACT_ATOMS: atom_id res chain seq x y z
N MET A 1 -10.17 -4.05 4.03
CA MET A 1 -9.12 -3.30 4.72
C MET A 1 -8.59 -4.20 5.83
N ILE A 2 -7.41 -4.82 5.65
CA ILE A 2 -6.82 -5.70 6.66
C ILE A 2 -5.82 -4.84 7.44
N SER A 3 -6.17 -4.46 8.67
CA SER A 3 -5.25 -3.77 9.58
C SER A 3 -4.40 -4.82 10.29
N GLN A 4 -3.10 -4.83 10.02
CA GLN A 4 -2.15 -5.67 10.75
C GLN A 4 -1.41 -4.80 11.77
N PHE A 5 -1.46 -5.20 13.04
CA PHE A 5 -0.63 -4.59 14.08
C PHE A 5 0.79 -5.16 13.94
N SER A 6 1.74 -4.32 13.57
CA SER A 6 3.13 -4.74 13.34
C SER A 6 4.06 -3.81 14.10
N ILE A 7 4.97 -4.40 14.86
CA ILE A 7 6.07 -3.69 15.51
C ILE A 7 7.32 -3.98 14.66
N ASP A 8 8.07 -2.95 14.28
CA ASP A 8 9.32 -3.12 13.50
C ASP A 8 10.40 -3.86 14.30
N TYR A 9 10.30 -3.77 15.61
CA TYR A 9 11.17 -4.42 16.56
C TYR A 9 10.67 -5.83 16.92
N PRO A 10 11.59 -6.73 17.30
CA PRO A 10 11.21 -8.00 17.88
C PRO A 10 10.28 -7.84 19.09
N LEU A 11 9.36 -8.78 19.30
CA LEU A 11 8.41 -8.73 20.43
C LEU A 11 9.08 -8.56 21.80
N TRP A 12 10.29 -9.11 21.97
CA TRP A 12 11.04 -8.99 23.23
C TRP A 12 11.43 -7.55 23.57
N SER A 13 11.46 -6.63 22.60
CA SER A 13 11.76 -5.21 22.84
C SER A 13 10.72 -4.52 23.75
N ILE A 14 9.51 -5.07 23.90
CA ILE A 14 8.50 -4.62 24.88
C ILE A 14 8.99 -4.79 26.33
N ALA A 15 9.88 -5.75 26.58
CA ALA A 15 10.45 -5.97 27.91
C ALA A 15 11.28 -4.76 28.38
N ILE A 16 11.92 -4.01 27.47
CA ILE A 16 12.78 -2.88 27.80
C ILE A 16 11.97 -1.74 28.48
N PRO A 17 10.87 -1.21 27.90
CA PRO A 17 9.99 -0.24 28.58
C PRO A 17 9.43 -0.72 29.93
N MET A 18 9.13 -2.02 30.05
CA MET A 18 8.63 -2.61 31.30
C MET A 18 9.71 -2.60 32.38
N ILE A 19 10.93 -3.00 32.05
CA ILE A 19 12.07 -2.97 32.98
C ILE A 19 12.38 -1.52 33.40
N ILE A 20 12.43 -0.58 32.45
CA ILE A 20 12.71 0.83 32.74
C ILE A 20 11.67 1.43 33.70
N GLY A 21 10.38 1.24 33.39
CA GLY A 21 9.31 1.72 34.26
C GLY A 21 9.35 1.09 35.65
N PHE A 22 9.63 -0.21 35.72
CA PHE A 22 9.72 -0.93 37.00
C PHE A 22 10.89 -0.44 37.84
N VAL A 23 12.09 -0.35 37.26
CA VAL A 23 13.29 0.14 37.93
C VAL A 23 13.09 1.56 38.44
N TYR A 24 12.52 2.46 37.61
CA TYR A 24 12.24 3.83 38.02
C TYR A 24 11.26 3.88 39.21
N ALA A 25 10.14 3.16 39.12
CA ALA A 25 9.15 3.14 40.20
C ALA A 25 9.73 2.50 41.47
N ALA A 26 10.54 1.44 41.34
CA ALA A 26 11.18 0.77 42.47
C ALA A 26 12.17 1.69 43.20
N ILE A 27 13.01 2.42 42.46
CA ILE A 27 13.93 3.41 43.05
C ILE A 27 13.17 4.44 43.88
N LEU A 28 12.03 4.92 43.38
CA LEU A 28 11.27 6.00 44.02
C LEU A 28 10.50 5.54 45.28
N TYR A 29 9.99 4.30 45.30
CA TYR A 29 9.07 3.83 46.34
C TYR A 29 9.61 2.70 47.23
N TRP A 30 10.66 1.96 46.88
CA TRP A 30 11.13 0.78 47.64
C TRP A 30 11.75 1.16 49.00
N LYS A 31 12.49 2.26 49.10
CA LYS A 31 13.21 2.62 50.34
C LYS A 31 12.94 4.03 50.83
N ASN A 32 11.74 4.55 50.59
CA ASN A 32 11.39 5.90 50.98
C ASN A 32 11.03 5.98 52.47
N ARG A 33 12.05 6.11 53.35
CA ARG A 33 11.88 6.16 54.82
C ARG A 33 11.13 7.41 55.32
N LYS A 34 11.01 8.46 54.49
CA LYS A 34 10.31 9.71 54.83
C LYS A 34 8.82 9.67 54.49
N ASN A 35 8.36 8.57 53.92
CA ASN A 35 7.01 8.49 53.37
C ASN A 35 6.02 8.17 54.49
N LYS A 36 5.21 9.17 54.89
CA LYS A 36 4.18 9.06 55.94
C LYS A 36 2.86 8.47 55.41
N LEU A 37 2.81 8.12 54.12
CA LEU A 37 1.62 7.58 53.46
C LEU A 37 1.38 6.11 53.83
N SER A 38 0.10 5.72 53.87
CA SER A 38 -0.30 4.31 54.03
C SER A 38 0.25 3.45 52.89
N LYS A 39 0.51 2.17 53.18
CA LYS A 39 1.04 1.19 52.21
C LYS A 39 0.20 1.14 50.94
N PHE A 40 -1.13 1.26 51.05
CA PHE A 40 -2.05 1.29 49.91
C PHE A 40 -1.73 2.42 48.92
N TYR A 41 -1.59 3.65 49.42
CA TYR A 41 -1.26 4.80 48.57
C TYR A 41 0.12 4.68 47.93
N ASN A 42 1.09 4.08 48.64
CA ASN A 42 2.41 3.81 48.06
C ASN A 42 2.34 2.81 46.90
N TYR A 43 1.54 1.75 47.01
CA TYR A 43 1.32 0.83 45.89
C TYR A 43 0.58 1.48 44.72
N LEU A 44 -0.43 2.31 45.00
CA LEU A 44 -1.16 3.03 43.95
C LEU A 44 -0.25 4.00 43.19
N LEU A 45 0.57 4.76 43.91
CA LEU A 45 1.55 5.68 43.33
C LEU A 45 2.65 4.94 42.57
N PHE A 46 3.12 3.81 43.09
CA PHE A 46 4.07 2.94 42.39
C PHE A 46 3.48 2.45 41.07
N ALA A 47 2.25 1.91 41.09
CA ALA A 47 1.59 1.37 39.91
C ALA A 47 1.34 2.46 38.85
N SER A 48 0.86 3.64 39.26
CA SER A 48 0.64 4.74 38.32
C SER A 48 1.94 5.23 37.69
N ARG A 49 3.04 5.29 38.46
CA ARG A 49 4.36 5.70 37.97
C ARG A 49 4.96 4.67 37.01
N PHE A 50 4.83 3.39 37.34
CA PHE A 50 5.21 2.28 36.47
C PHE A 50 4.48 2.36 35.12
N ILE A 51 3.15 2.42 35.15
CA ILE A 51 2.31 2.48 33.94
C ILE A 51 2.68 3.69 33.09
N ALA A 52 2.78 4.89 33.68
CA ALA A 52 3.08 6.10 32.94
C ALA A 52 4.43 6.02 32.22
N ILE A 53 5.49 5.57 32.92
CA ILE A 53 6.84 5.53 32.34
C ILE A 53 6.97 4.42 31.32
N SER A 54 6.44 3.23 31.61
CA SER A 54 6.43 2.14 30.64
C SER A 54 5.62 2.51 29.40
N LEU A 55 4.51 3.22 29.53
CA LEU A 55 3.73 3.71 28.39
C LEU A 55 4.51 4.74 27.57
N ILE A 56 5.12 5.74 28.22
CA ILE A 56 5.96 6.74 27.54
C ILE A 56 7.09 6.04 26.78
N SER A 57 7.85 5.16 27.44
CA SER A 57 8.94 4.41 26.80
C SER A 57 8.45 3.47 25.69
N LEU A 58 7.25 2.90 25.80
CA LEU A 58 6.63 2.12 24.74
C LEU A 58 6.27 3.00 23.53
N LEU A 59 5.74 4.20 23.74
CA LEU A 59 5.47 5.16 22.67
C LEU A 59 6.76 5.62 21.98
N LEU A 60 7.89 5.68 22.69
CA LEU A 60 9.20 5.93 22.09
C LEU A 60 9.64 4.83 21.10
N LEU A 61 9.18 3.59 21.27
CA LEU A 61 9.38 2.50 20.30
C LEU A 61 8.49 2.64 19.05
N LYS A 62 7.68 3.70 18.97
CA LYS A 62 6.82 4.03 17.82
C LYS A 62 6.00 2.83 17.33
N PRO A 63 5.12 2.24 18.18
CA PRO A 63 4.20 1.22 17.70
C PRO A 63 3.33 1.84 16.60
N TYR A 64 3.20 1.15 15.47
CA TYR A 64 2.47 1.67 14.32
C TYR A 64 1.55 0.60 13.72
N VAL A 65 0.48 1.04 13.06
CA VAL A 65 -0.50 0.16 12.43
C VAL A 65 -0.28 0.21 10.93
N LYS A 66 0.06 -0.93 10.32
CA LYS A 66 0.16 -1.03 8.85
C LYS A 66 -1.23 -1.33 8.28
N SER A 67 -1.67 -0.47 7.37
CA SER A 67 -2.83 -0.74 6.52
C SER A 67 -2.33 -0.93 5.10
N THR A 68 -2.39 -2.16 4.59
CA THR A 68 -2.03 -2.44 3.21
C THR A 68 -3.29 -2.36 2.35
N ASN A 69 -3.34 -1.37 1.45
CA ASN A 69 -4.34 -1.31 0.41
C ASN A 69 -3.76 -1.90 -0.88
N LYS A 70 -4.23 -3.08 -1.29
CA LYS A 70 -3.87 -3.68 -2.58
C LYS A 70 -4.95 -3.29 -3.58
N GLN A 71 -4.60 -2.43 -4.53
CA GLN A 71 -5.40 -2.21 -5.73
C GLN A 71 -4.88 -3.15 -6.82
N VAL A 72 -5.74 -4.03 -7.31
CA VAL A 72 -5.43 -4.84 -8.49
C VAL A 72 -5.78 -3.98 -9.71
N GLN A 73 -4.76 -3.57 -10.46
CA GLN A 73 -4.94 -2.87 -11.73
C GLN A 73 -4.88 -3.90 -12.86
N LYS A 74 -5.78 -3.79 -13.83
CA LYS A 74 -5.70 -4.59 -15.05
C LYS A 74 -4.39 -4.24 -15.78
N PRO A 75 -3.65 -5.22 -16.33
CA PRO A 75 -2.50 -4.94 -17.19
C PRO A 75 -2.94 -4.13 -18.41
N LYS A 76 -2.13 -3.13 -18.81
CA LYS A 76 -2.37 -2.35 -20.01
C LYS A 76 -1.92 -3.09 -21.25
N LEU A 77 -2.77 -3.15 -22.27
CA LEU A 77 -2.48 -3.74 -23.58
C LEU A 77 -2.55 -2.65 -24.64
N LEU A 78 -1.40 -2.28 -25.21
CA LEU A 78 -1.32 -1.28 -26.28
C LEU A 78 -1.38 -1.98 -27.64
N ILE A 79 -2.36 -1.63 -28.47
CA ILE A 79 -2.48 -2.11 -29.85
C ILE A 79 -2.03 -0.99 -30.78
N ALA A 80 -0.81 -1.13 -31.32
CA ALA A 80 -0.24 -0.18 -32.27
C ALA A 80 -0.53 -0.62 -33.71
N VAL A 81 -1.19 0.24 -34.48
CA VAL A 81 -1.58 -0.02 -35.87
C VAL A 81 -0.92 0.99 -36.80
N ASP A 82 -0.25 0.49 -37.83
CA ASP A 82 0.35 1.33 -38.88
C ASP A 82 -0.76 1.92 -39.77
N ASN A 83 -0.82 3.24 -39.88
CA ASN A 83 -1.75 4.00 -40.72
C ASN A 83 -1.05 4.66 -41.92
N SER A 84 -0.06 3.97 -42.49
CA SER A 84 0.60 4.38 -43.73
C SER A 84 -0.21 3.98 -44.97
N GLN A 85 -0.06 4.76 -46.05
CA GLN A 85 -0.70 4.45 -47.34
C GLN A 85 -0.28 3.09 -47.92
N SER A 86 0.85 2.53 -47.49
CA SER A 86 1.28 1.18 -47.88
C SER A 86 0.37 0.07 -47.37
N MET A 87 -0.34 0.28 -46.26
CA MET A 87 -1.23 -0.73 -45.68
C MET A 87 -2.46 -1.04 -46.54
N ILE A 88 -2.89 -0.07 -47.35
CA ILE A 88 -4.06 -0.16 -48.24
C ILE A 88 -3.68 -0.28 -49.72
N ALA A 89 -2.39 -0.38 -50.05
CA ALA A 89 -1.87 -0.37 -51.42
C ALA A 89 -2.09 -1.69 -52.21
N SER A 90 -3.02 -2.55 -51.77
CA SER A 90 -3.38 -3.79 -52.46
C SER A 90 -4.56 -3.59 -53.42
N LYS A 91 -4.86 -4.61 -54.23
CA LYS A 91 -5.88 -4.56 -55.29
C LYS A 91 -7.28 -4.19 -54.82
N ASP A 92 -7.60 -4.41 -53.53
CA ASP A 92 -8.93 -4.18 -52.97
C ASP A 92 -8.84 -3.47 -51.61
N SER A 93 -8.58 -2.16 -51.66
CA SER A 93 -8.33 -1.32 -50.48
C SER A 93 -9.51 -1.26 -49.51
N ASN A 94 -10.75 -1.38 -50.01
CA ASN A 94 -11.95 -1.37 -49.18
C ASN A 94 -12.15 -2.68 -48.41
N LEU A 95 -11.78 -3.83 -49.00
CA LEU A 95 -11.84 -5.12 -48.30
C LEU A 95 -10.83 -5.16 -47.14
N ILE A 96 -9.61 -4.67 -47.39
CA ILE A 96 -8.55 -4.63 -46.37
C ILE A 96 -8.93 -3.70 -45.21
N ARG A 97 -9.49 -2.52 -45.50
CA ARG A 97 -9.98 -1.61 -44.46
C ARG A 97 -11.02 -2.27 -43.56
N ASN A 98 -12.04 -2.89 -44.15
CA ASN A 98 -13.13 -3.49 -43.39
C ASN A 98 -12.66 -4.71 -42.59
N ASP A 99 -11.85 -5.59 -43.19
CA ASP A 99 -11.35 -6.79 -42.50
C ASP A 99 -10.40 -6.43 -41.35
N LEU A 100 -9.53 -5.43 -41.51
CA LEU A 100 -8.62 -5.00 -40.45
C LEU A 100 -9.38 -4.40 -39.26
N THR A 101 -10.33 -3.48 -39.52
CA THR A 101 -11.13 -2.87 -38.46
C THR A 101 -11.96 -3.92 -37.70
N LEU A 102 -12.56 -4.88 -38.41
CA LEU A 102 -13.32 -5.97 -37.79
C LEU A 102 -12.44 -6.90 -36.94
N ASN A 103 -11.24 -7.23 -37.41
CA ASN A 103 -10.31 -8.08 -36.65
C ASN A 103 -9.75 -7.38 -35.40
N ILE A 104 -9.52 -6.06 -35.47
CA ILE A 104 -9.11 -5.25 -34.33
C ILE A 104 -10.25 -5.20 -33.30
N ASP A 105 -11.48 -4.88 -33.71
CA ASP A 105 -12.65 -4.83 -32.82
C ASP A 105 -12.93 -6.19 -32.17
N ASN A 106 -12.81 -7.30 -32.92
CA ASN A 106 -12.96 -8.66 -32.37
C ASN A 106 -11.86 -9.01 -31.36
N THR A 107 -10.63 -8.51 -31.57
CA THR A 107 -9.53 -8.71 -30.63
C THR A 107 -9.75 -7.91 -29.35
N ILE A 108 -10.22 -6.67 -29.46
CA ILE A 108 -10.56 -5.82 -28.31
C ILE A 108 -11.62 -6.49 -27.45
N ASN A 109 -12.75 -6.88 -28.05
CA ASN A 109 -13.86 -7.53 -27.36
C ASN A 109 -13.45 -8.83 -26.63
N LYS A 110 -12.41 -9.52 -27.13
CA LYS A 110 -11.91 -10.76 -26.53
C LYS A 110 -11.05 -10.52 -25.29
N PHE A 111 -10.40 -9.36 -25.17
CA PHE A 111 -9.39 -9.08 -24.13
C PHE A 111 -9.77 -7.94 -23.19
N GLU A 112 -10.89 -7.23 -23.42
CA GLU A 112 -11.36 -6.09 -22.60
C GLU A 112 -11.64 -6.47 -21.13
N ASP A 113 -12.01 -7.72 -20.87
CA ASP A 113 -12.25 -8.22 -19.51
C ASP A 113 -10.94 -8.35 -18.71
N ASP A 114 -9.85 -8.77 -19.35
CA ASP A 114 -8.57 -9.05 -18.68
C ASP A 114 -7.58 -7.87 -18.74
N TYR A 115 -7.70 -7.01 -19.75
CA TYR A 115 -6.75 -5.94 -20.05
C TYR A 115 -7.42 -4.57 -20.15
N ASP A 116 -6.66 -3.53 -19.80
CA ASP A 116 -7.00 -2.14 -20.13
C ASP A 116 -6.40 -1.83 -21.51
N ILE A 117 -7.25 -1.83 -22.55
CA ILE A 117 -6.81 -1.79 -23.95
C ILE A 117 -6.78 -0.34 -24.46
N GLU A 118 -5.65 0.07 -25.03
CA GLU A 118 -5.47 1.38 -25.65
C GLU A 118 -5.01 1.19 -27.11
N ILE A 119 -5.65 1.89 -28.05
CA ILE A 119 -5.32 1.81 -29.47
C ILE A 119 -4.46 3.00 -29.86
N LEU A 120 -3.36 2.73 -30.55
CA LEU A 120 -2.43 3.72 -31.06
C LEU A 120 -2.31 3.54 -32.58
N SER A 121 -2.69 4.56 -33.35
CA SER A 121 -2.37 4.60 -34.78
C SER A 121 -1.08 5.39 -34.99
N PHE A 122 -0.15 4.86 -35.79
CA PHE A 122 1.13 5.51 -36.10
C PHE A 122 1.38 5.57 -37.61
N GLY A 123 2.02 6.66 -38.06
CA GLY A 123 2.36 6.88 -39.46
C GLY A 123 3.16 8.17 -39.61
N SER A 124 2.58 9.17 -40.27
CA SER A 124 3.12 10.54 -40.25
C SER A 124 2.95 11.22 -38.89
N GLU A 125 1.91 10.85 -38.14
CA GLU A 125 1.59 11.34 -36.80
C GLU A 125 1.19 10.17 -35.89
N VAL A 126 1.23 10.39 -34.57
CA VAL A 126 0.81 9.40 -33.57
C VAL A 126 -0.52 9.86 -32.95
N ASN A 127 -1.57 9.06 -33.12
CA ASN A 127 -2.90 9.36 -32.58
C ASN A 127 -3.40 8.22 -31.69
N PHE A 128 -3.96 8.59 -30.54
CA PHE A 128 -4.56 7.68 -29.54
C PHE A 128 -6.08 7.64 -29.72
N GLN A 129 -6.54 7.22 -30.91
CA GLN A 129 -7.95 7.15 -31.28
C GLN A 129 -8.23 5.88 -32.08
N LYS A 130 -9.52 5.58 -32.28
CA LYS A 130 -9.95 4.49 -33.16
C LYS A 130 -9.28 4.63 -34.53
N VAL A 131 -8.80 3.52 -35.08
CA VAL A 131 -8.08 3.52 -36.36
C VAL A 131 -9.06 3.89 -37.47
N ASP A 132 -8.88 5.06 -38.06
CA ASP A 132 -9.52 5.50 -39.31
C ASP A 132 -8.47 5.42 -40.44
N PHE A 133 -8.71 4.56 -41.43
CA PHE A 133 -7.86 4.33 -42.60
C PHE A 133 -8.33 5.11 -43.83
#